data_AF-A0A7S2Y284-F1
#
_entry.id   AF-A0A7S2Y284-F1
#
_cell.length_a   1.000
_cell.length_b   1.000
_cell.length_c   1.000
_cell.angle_alpha   90.00
_cell.angle_beta   90.00
_cell.angle_gamma   90.00
#
_symmetry.space_group_name_H-M   'P 1'
#
loop_
_entity.id
_entity.type
_entity.pdbx_description
1 polymer ?
#
loop_
_entity_poly.entity_id
_entity_poly.type
_entity_poly.pdbx_seq_one_letter_code
_entity_poly.pdbx_strand_id
1 'polypeptide(L)'
;AVYAPSWAKFWLAILGVYEWKGINSVPPEMWLLPRWFPFHPGRLWCHCRMVYLPMCFIYGRRWQGDAEKDPLLKEIRSEIFCGSYEKVPWDRERHTVSKLDVYDEVSLVMRTVQNILAFYEMAPIKYLRNKA
;
A
#
# COMPACT_ATOMS: atom_id res chain seq x y z
N ALA A 1 -9.05 11.49 -4.81
CA ALA A 1 -8.26 10.53 -4.01
C ALA A 1 -7.42 9.53 -4.82
N VAL A 2 -7.86 9.07 -6.01
CA VAL A 2 -7.09 8.09 -6.83
C VAL A 2 -5.65 8.53 -7.13
N TYR A 3 -5.47 9.83 -7.42
CA TYR A 3 -4.18 10.44 -7.74
C TYR A 3 -3.32 10.80 -6.51
N ALA A 4 -3.76 10.47 -5.28
CA ALA A 4 -2.99 10.77 -4.08
C ALA A 4 -1.65 9.99 -4.06
N PRO A 5 -0.60 10.49 -3.39
CA PRO A 5 0.65 9.76 -3.25
C PRO A 5 0.48 8.47 -2.41
N SER A 6 1.42 7.55 -2.52
CA SER A 6 1.35 6.20 -1.91
C SER A 6 1.07 6.22 -0.40
N TRP A 7 1.68 7.13 0.35
CA TRP A 7 1.44 7.28 1.79
C TRP A 7 0.03 7.77 2.11
N ALA A 8 -0.51 8.68 1.31
CA ALA A 8 -1.89 9.13 1.49
C ALA A 8 -2.87 8.00 1.18
N LYS A 9 -2.65 7.24 0.10
CA LYS A 9 -3.45 6.03 -0.20
C LYS A 9 -3.42 5.04 0.96
N PHE A 10 -2.25 4.82 1.56
CA PHE A 10 -2.09 3.94 2.72
C PHE A 10 -2.97 4.36 3.90
N TRP A 11 -2.96 5.65 4.27
CA TRP A 11 -3.82 6.17 5.34
C TRP A 11 -5.32 6.10 4.99
N LEU A 12 -5.69 6.39 3.75
CA LEU A 12 -7.08 6.25 3.29
C LEU A 12 -7.55 4.79 3.32
N ALA A 13 -6.66 3.82 3.07
CA ALA A 13 -6.98 2.41 3.20
C ALA A 13 -7.13 1.97 4.65
N ILE A 14 -6.28 2.48 5.56
CA ILE A 14 -6.46 2.30 7.01
C ILE A 14 -7.83 2.84 7.45
N LEU A 15 -8.25 4.00 6.96
CA LEU A 15 -9.59 4.55 7.24
C LEU A 15 -10.72 3.71 6.64
N GLY A 16 -10.45 2.81 5.69
CA GLY A 16 -11.48 2.04 5.00
C GLY A 16 -12.15 2.78 3.84
N VAL A 17 -11.63 3.94 3.42
CA VAL A 17 -12.19 4.75 2.31
C VAL A 17 -11.43 4.58 0.99
N TYR A 18 -10.45 3.68 0.96
CA TYR A 18 -9.66 3.31 -0.21
C TYR A 18 -9.33 1.81 -0.15
N GLU A 19 -9.39 1.09 -1.26
CA GLU A 19 -9.12 -0.36 -1.24
C GLU A 19 -7.63 -0.68 -1.15
N TRP A 20 -7.26 -1.67 -0.34
CA TRP A 20 -5.88 -2.18 -0.26
C TRP A 20 -5.33 -2.63 -1.62
N LYS A 21 -6.20 -3.07 -2.53
CA LYS A 21 -5.85 -3.47 -3.91
C LYS A 21 -5.26 -2.31 -4.74
N GLY A 22 -5.56 -1.06 -4.36
CA GLY A 22 -5.03 0.14 -5.03
C GLY A 22 -3.71 0.66 -4.48
N ILE A 23 -3.05 -0.10 -3.61
CA ILE A 23 -1.75 0.25 -3.02
C ILE A 23 -0.70 -0.78 -3.44
N ASN A 24 0.50 -0.29 -3.80
CA ASN A 24 1.64 -1.16 -4.06
C ASN A 24 2.08 -1.91 -2.80
N SER A 25 2.53 -3.15 -2.99
CA SER A 25 2.80 -4.04 -1.86
C SER A 25 3.87 -3.53 -0.92
N VAL A 26 3.59 -3.64 0.38
CA VAL A 26 4.54 -3.36 1.47
C VAL A 26 4.72 -4.66 2.29
N PRO A 27 5.34 -5.70 1.71
CA PRO A 27 5.29 -7.04 2.29
C PRO A 27 6.12 -7.12 3.59
N PRO A 28 5.54 -7.57 4.71
CA PRO A 28 6.31 -7.77 5.95
C PRO A 28 7.42 -8.82 5.79
N GLU A 29 7.28 -9.77 4.85
CA GLU A 29 8.26 -10.83 4.61
C GLU A 29 9.65 -10.32 4.22
N MET A 30 9.80 -9.05 3.78
CA MET A 30 11.13 -8.46 3.55
C MET A 30 12.00 -8.46 4.80
N TRP A 31 11.39 -8.45 6.00
CA TRP A 31 12.10 -8.50 7.28
C TRP A 31 12.64 -9.89 7.61
N LEU A 32 12.22 -10.94 6.89
CA LEU A 32 12.72 -12.31 7.02
C LEU A 32 13.93 -12.59 6.12
N LEU A 33 14.32 -11.65 5.26
CA LEU A 33 15.49 -11.80 4.41
C LEU A 33 16.77 -11.92 5.25
N PRO A 34 17.82 -12.59 4.75
CA PRO A 34 19.12 -12.57 5.40
C PRO A 34 19.66 -11.14 5.52
N ARG A 35 20.33 -10.80 6.63
CA ARG A 35 20.87 -9.43 6.86
C ARG A 35 21.90 -8.97 5.82
N TRP A 36 22.54 -9.91 5.12
CA TRP A 36 23.50 -9.60 4.04
C TRP A 36 22.82 -9.19 2.73
N PHE A 37 21.51 -9.41 2.60
CA PHE A 37 20.76 -9.11 1.39
C PHE A 37 20.74 -7.59 1.13
N PRO A 38 21.06 -7.09 -0.09
CA PRO A 38 21.32 -5.67 -0.34
C PRO A 38 20.17 -4.73 0.04
N PHE A 39 18.92 -5.16 -0.13
CA PHE A 39 17.71 -4.40 0.21
C PHE A 39 17.01 -4.87 1.49
N HIS A 40 17.71 -5.60 2.37
CA HIS A 40 17.17 -5.94 3.69
C HIS A 40 16.76 -4.66 4.44
N PRO A 41 15.53 -4.56 5.01
CA PRO A 41 15.02 -3.33 5.64
C PRO A 41 15.94 -2.74 6.72
N GLY A 42 16.67 -3.58 7.46
CA GLY A 42 17.67 -3.16 8.46
C GLY A 42 18.88 -2.39 7.89
N ARG A 43 19.11 -2.43 6.57
CA ARG A 43 20.17 -1.66 5.88
C ARG A 43 19.67 -0.33 5.32
N LEU A 44 18.35 -0.11 5.29
CA LEU A 44 17.75 1.11 4.77
C LEU A 44 17.92 2.26 5.78
N TRP A 45 17.82 3.49 5.28
CA TRP A 45 17.85 4.71 6.10
C TRP A 45 16.87 4.62 7.27
N CYS A 46 17.29 5.11 8.44
CA CYS A 46 16.57 4.90 9.70
C CYS A 46 15.13 5.42 9.66
N HIS A 47 14.90 6.60 9.11
CA HIS A 47 13.56 7.15 9.00
C HIS A 47 12.68 6.32 8.06
N CYS A 48 13.20 5.91 6.89
CA CYS A 48 12.46 5.03 5.98
C CYS A 48 12.04 3.73 6.68
N ARG A 49 12.97 3.00 7.30
CA ARG A 49 12.60 1.71 7.93
C ARG A 49 11.66 1.88 9.13
N MET A 50 11.77 2.97 9.89
CA MET A 50 10.88 3.22 11.04
C MET A 50 9.46 3.60 10.63
N VAL A 51 9.27 4.19 9.44
CA VAL A 51 7.94 4.43 8.86
C VAL A 51 7.39 3.14 8.24
N TYR A 52 8.17 2.45 7.42
CA TYR A 52 7.69 1.27 6.70
C TYR A 52 7.50 0.03 7.60
N LEU A 53 8.19 -0.07 8.74
CA LEU A 53 8.01 -1.18 9.69
C LEU A 53 6.54 -1.33 10.17
N PRO A 54 5.90 -0.31 10.79
CA PRO A 54 4.49 -0.43 11.16
C PRO A 54 3.57 -0.49 9.93
N MET A 55 3.94 0.16 8.82
CA MET A 55 3.14 0.07 7.60
C MET A 55 3.08 -1.36 7.05
N CYS A 56 4.20 -2.08 7.01
CA CYS A 56 4.27 -3.49 6.63
C CYS A 56 3.33 -4.35 7.48
N PHE A 57 3.31 -4.12 8.80
CA PHE A 57 2.46 -4.89 9.73
C PHE A 57 0.98 -4.68 9.43
N ILE A 58 0.55 -3.41 9.33
CA ILE A 58 -0.85 -3.06 9.04
C ILE A 58 -1.25 -3.57 7.65
N TYR A 59 -0.38 -3.37 6.65
CA TYR A 59 -0.59 -3.87 5.28
C TYR A 59 -0.75 -5.40 5.28
N GLY A 60 0.15 -6.11 5.97
CA GLY A 60 0.14 -7.57 6.07
C GLY A 60 -1.13 -8.13 6.69
N ARG A 61 -1.74 -7.39 7.63
CA ARG A 61 -3.01 -7.74 8.28
C ARG A 61 -4.24 -7.19 7.57
N ARG A 62 -4.08 -6.30 6.58
CA ARG A 62 -5.19 -5.64 5.86
C ARG A 62 -6.18 -4.95 6.80
N TRP A 63 -5.69 -4.42 7.92
CA TRP A 63 -6.58 -3.75 8.87
C TRP A 63 -7.14 -2.47 8.25
N GLN A 64 -8.44 -2.28 8.33
CA GLN A 64 -9.11 -1.08 7.86
C GLN A 64 -10.34 -0.77 8.72
N GLY A 65 -10.73 0.51 8.73
CA GLY A 65 -12.03 0.94 9.23
C GLY A 65 -13.18 0.31 8.44
N ASP A 66 -14.32 0.12 9.12
CA ASP A 66 -15.53 -0.42 8.52
C ASP A 66 -16.46 0.71 8.09
N ALA A 67 -16.28 1.17 6.86
CA ALA A 67 -17.06 2.29 6.32
C ALA A 67 -18.55 2.00 6.17
N GLU A 68 -19.00 0.74 6.19
CA GLU A 68 -20.43 0.44 6.17
C GLU A 68 -21.08 0.64 7.54
N LYS A 69 -20.30 0.56 8.62
CA LYS A 69 -20.78 0.80 9.99
C LYS A 69 -20.62 2.24 10.46
N ASP A 70 -19.83 3.04 9.74
CA ASP A 70 -19.55 4.43 10.08
C ASP A 70 -20.09 5.38 8.99
N PRO A 71 -21.16 6.14 9.26
CA PRO A 71 -21.75 7.08 8.31
C PRO A 71 -20.75 8.11 7.76
N LEU A 72 -19.81 8.58 8.58
CA LEU A 72 -18.82 9.57 8.17
C LEU A 72 -17.86 8.99 7.11
N LEU A 73 -17.40 7.76 7.32
CA LEU A 73 -16.52 7.09 6.35
C LEU A 73 -17.25 6.83 5.02
N LYS A 74 -18.56 6.55 5.08
CA LYS A 74 -19.40 6.38 3.91
C LYS A 74 -19.57 7.68 3.12
N GLU A 75 -19.79 8.80 3.82
CA GLU A 75 -19.83 10.14 3.20
C GLU A 75 -18.50 10.48 2.55
N ILE A 76 -17.37 10.25 3.24
CA ILE A 76 -16.04 10.47 2.69
C ILE A 76 -15.83 9.69 1.38
N ARG A 77 -16.26 8.42 1.29
CA ARG A 77 -16.20 7.63 0.05
C ARG A 77 -17.00 8.25 -1.10
N SER A 78 -18.05 9.01 -0.82
CA SER A 78 -18.84 9.70 -1.85
C SER A 78 -18.22 11.02 -2.30
N GLU A 79 -17.40 11.66 -1.46
CA GLU A 79 -16.85 12.99 -1.70
C GLU A 79 -15.48 12.98 -2.38
N ILE A 80 -14.60 12.05 -2.00
CA ILE A 80 -13.18 12.14 -2.37
C ILE A 80 -12.86 11.57 -3.77
N PHE A 81 -13.87 11.07 -4.49
CA PHE A 81 -13.73 10.48 -5.83
C PHE A 81 -14.63 11.20 -6.83
N CYS A 82 -14.12 11.47 -8.04
CA CYS A 82 -14.92 12.09 -9.12
C CYS A 82 -15.95 11.11 -9.75
N GLY A 83 -16.20 9.97 -9.11
CA GLY A 83 -17.06 8.88 -9.58
C GLY A 83 -17.36 7.92 -8.42
N SER A 84 -18.09 6.84 -8.67
CA SER A 84 -18.48 5.90 -7.61
C SER A 84 -17.29 5.05 -7.15
N TYR A 85 -17.14 4.93 -5.82
CA TYR A 85 -16.10 4.15 -5.15
C TYR A 85 -16.01 2.71 -5.67
N GLU A 86 -17.16 2.10 -5.92
CA GLU A 86 -17.32 0.71 -6.36
C GLU A 86 -16.79 0.48 -7.78
N LYS A 87 -16.74 1.52 -8.60
CA LYS A 87 -16.30 1.46 -10.00
C LYS A 87 -14.82 1.76 -10.20
N VAL A 88 -14.10 2.11 -9.13
CA VAL A 88 -12.67 2.43 -9.22
C VAL A 88 -11.88 1.17 -9.58
N PRO A 89 -11.06 1.18 -10.67
CA PRO A 89 -10.27 0.02 -11.07
C PRO A 89 -9.00 -0.10 -10.22
N TRP A 90 -9.14 -0.39 -8.93
CA TRP A 90 -8.08 -0.30 -7.91
C TRP A 90 -6.71 -0.85 -8.34
N ASP A 91 -6.66 -2.02 -8.97
CA ASP A 91 -5.39 -2.62 -9.40
C ASP A 91 -4.61 -1.73 -10.39
N ARG A 92 -5.31 -1.03 -11.29
CA ARG A 92 -4.70 -0.10 -12.25
C ARG A 92 -4.20 1.16 -11.56
N GLU A 93 -4.85 1.55 -10.47
CA GLU A 93 -4.57 2.79 -9.76
C GLU A 93 -3.36 2.71 -8.82
N ARG A 94 -2.73 1.54 -8.65
CA ARG A 94 -1.55 1.37 -7.78
C ARG A 94 -0.42 2.34 -8.10
N HIS A 95 -0.19 2.59 -9.40
CA HIS A 95 0.88 3.46 -9.90
C HIS A 95 0.42 4.89 -10.22
N THR A 96 -0.88 5.19 -10.05
CA THR A 96 -1.44 6.49 -10.37
C THR A 96 -1.13 7.49 -9.27
N VAL A 97 -0.37 8.54 -9.58
CA VAL A 97 -0.12 9.68 -8.70
C VAL A 97 -0.22 10.95 -9.56
N SER A 98 -0.75 12.03 -8.98
CA SER A 98 -0.82 13.34 -9.63
C SER A 98 0.57 13.80 -10.05
N LYS A 99 0.75 14.20 -11.30
CA LYS A 99 2.05 14.67 -11.82
C LYS A 99 2.58 15.89 -11.07
N LEU A 100 1.70 16.69 -10.47
CA LEU A 100 2.08 17.87 -9.70
C LEU A 100 2.71 17.51 -8.34
N ASP A 101 2.41 16.32 -7.81
CA ASP A 101 2.89 15.85 -6.50
C ASP A 101 4.11 14.91 -6.62
N VAL A 102 4.53 14.59 -7.85
CA VAL A 102 5.66 13.68 -8.09
C VAL A 102 6.96 14.48 -8.03
N TYR A 103 7.63 14.38 -6.89
CA TYR A 103 8.99 14.89 -6.72
C TYR A 103 10.05 13.92 -7.27
N ASP A 104 9.86 12.62 -7.04
CA ASP A 104 10.76 11.55 -7.49
C ASP A 104 9.98 10.50 -8.28
N GLU A 105 10.40 10.25 -9.52
CA GLU A 105 9.72 9.31 -10.40
C GLU A 105 10.09 7.86 -10.06
N VAL A 106 9.09 7.01 -9.92
CA VAL A 106 9.33 5.58 -9.67
C VAL A 106 10.00 4.94 -10.90
N SER A 107 11.24 4.50 -10.70
CA SER A 107 12.05 3.85 -11.74
C SER A 107 11.38 2.60 -12.32
N LEU A 108 11.74 2.26 -13.55
CA LEU A 108 11.20 1.07 -14.25
C LEU A 108 11.47 -0.22 -13.47
N VAL A 109 12.65 -0.34 -12.86
CA VAL A 109 13.03 -1.49 -12.02
C VAL A 109 12.06 -1.60 -10.84
N MET A 110 11.83 -0.50 -10.12
CA MET A 110 10.94 -0.50 -8.96
C MET A 110 9.48 -0.78 -9.35
N ARG A 111 9.00 -0.21 -10.47
CA ARG A 111 7.67 -0.52 -11.02
C ARG A 111 7.51 -2.01 -11.33
N THR A 112 8.54 -2.63 -11.90
CA THR A 112 8.54 -4.06 -12.22
C THR A 112 8.50 -4.91 -10.96
N VAL A 113 9.34 -4.60 -9.97
CA VAL A 113 9.35 -5.28 -8.67
C VAL A 113 7.98 -5.16 -7.98
N GLN A 114 7.38 -3.97 -7.97
CA GLN A 114 6.04 -3.75 -7.40
C GLN A 114 4.96 -4.58 -8.11
N ASN A 115 5.05 -4.77 -9.42
CA ASN A 115 4.12 -5.63 -10.16
C ASN A 115 4.28 -7.11 -9.81
N ILE A 116 5.52 -7.59 -9.67
CA ILE A 116 5.81 -8.96 -9.22
C ILE A 116 5.28 -9.17 -7.79
N LEU A 117 5.52 -8.21 -6.90
CA LEU A 117 5.04 -8.27 -5.52
C LEU A 117 3.51 -8.22 -5.46
N ALA A 118 2.84 -7.50 -6.34
CA ALA A 118 1.38 -7.51 -6.40
C ALA A 118 0.81 -8.87 -6.82
N PHE A 119 1.49 -9.59 -7.71
CA PHE A 119 1.14 -10.96 -8.03
C PHE A 119 1.34 -11.89 -6.81
N TYR A 120 2.44 -11.74 -6.09
CA TYR A 120 2.67 -12.47 -4.82
C TYR A 120 1.56 -12.20 -3.79
N GLU A 121 1.11 -10.94 -3.65
CA GLU A 121 0.04 -10.56 -2.71
C GLU A 121 -1.33 -11.14 -3.06
N MET A 122 -1.54 -11.69 -4.26
CA MET A 122 -2.78 -12.41 -4.56
C MET A 122 -2.90 -13.70 -3.75
N ALA A 123 -1.77 -14.32 -3.39
CA ALA A 123 -1.72 -15.54 -2.59
C ALA A 123 -0.40 -15.60 -1.77
N PRO A 124 -0.26 -14.77 -0.72
CA PRO A 124 0.96 -14.75 0.07
C PRO A 124 1.12 -16.04 0.86
N ILE A 125 2.38 -16.45 1.09
CA ILE A 125 2.69 -17.65 1.86
C ILE A 125 2.33 -17.39 3.32
N LYS A 126 1.20 -17.94 3.77
CA LYS A 126 0.63 -17.70 5.12
C LYS A 126 1.64 -17.92 6.25
N TYR A 127 2.47 -18.96 6.14
CA TYR A 127 3.52 -19.23 7.13
C TYR A 127 4.52 -18.07 7.24
N LEU A 128 5.01 -17.56 6.10
CA LEU A 128 5.95 -16.43 6.08
C LEU A 128 5.25 -15.14 6.54
N ARG A 129 4.01 -14.90 6.10
CA ARG A 129 3.19 -13.74 6.51
C ARG A 129 2.95 -13.67 8.01
N ASN A 130 2.76 -14.83 8.67
CA ASN A 130 2.52 -14.89 10.11
C ASN A 130 3.82 -14.85 10.93
N LYS A 131 4.93 -15.29 10.34
CA LYS A 131 6.26 -15.27 10.97
C LYS A 131 6.88 -13.87 10.92
N ALA A 132 6.61 -13.13 9.85
CA ALA A 132 7.03 -11.75 9.66
C ALA A 132 6.21 -10.78 10.54
#